data_AF-M2ZEE3-F1
#
_entry.id   AF-M2ZEE3-F1
#
_cell.length_a   1.000
_cell.length_b   1.000
_cell.length_c   1.000
_cell.angle_alpha   90.00
_cell.angle_beta   90.00
_cell.angle_gamma   90.00
#
_symmetry.space_group_name_H-M   'P 1'
#
loop_
_entity.id
_entity.type
_entity.pdbx_description
1 polymer ?
#
loop_
_entity_poly.entity_id
_entity_poly.type
_entity_poly.pdbx_seq_one_letter_code
_entity_poly.pdbx_strand_id
1 'polypeptide(L)'
;YNKAKLNIRVTIKDKYNRKKQIRALMPNLIYSLDRSSLSLLTIKFFKLYKVAQFYTVYNCFRTTIDKVESSKVLRASIYTEIYLDSKYLERFDKSILDSVENAIGNILDRKKKERLL
;
A
#
# COMPACT_ATOMS: atom_id res chain seq x y z
N TYR A 1 23.33 -9.29 32.18
CA TYR A 1 22.43 -8.28 31.60
C TYR A 1 23.16 -7.49 30.51
N ASN A 2 22.86 -7.77 29.24
CA ASN A 2 23.53 -7.13 28.11
C ASN A 2 22.84 -5.78 27.83
N LYS A 3 23.50 -4.65 28.14
CA LYS A 3 22.99 -3.30 27.86
C LYS A 3 23.07 -3.04 26.36
N ALA A 4 22.11 -3.55 25.60
CA ALA A 4 21.97 -3.21 24.19
C ALA A 4 21.64 -1.70 24.09
N LYS A 5 22.62 -0.89 23.67
CA LYS A 5 22.40 0.53 23.36
C LYS A 5 21.56 0.63 22.09
N LEU A 6 20.30 1.00 22.25
CA LEU A 6 19.38 1.22 21.14
C LEU A 6 19.66 2.60 20.54
N ASN A 7 20.48 2.62 19.48
CA ASN A 7 20.78 3.86 18.74
C ASN A 7 19.62 4.20 17.80
N ILE A 8 18.66 4.97 18.29
CA ILE A 8 17.57 5.51 17.47
C ILE A 8 18.13 6.67 16.66
N ARG A 9 18.37 6.44 15.36
CA ARG A 9 18.71 7.51 14.42
C ARG A 9 17.43 8.22 14.00
N VAL A 10 17.14 9.36 14.61
CA VAL A 10 16.03 10.23 14.19
C VAL A 10 16.42 10.91 12.88
N THR A 11 15.54 10.81 11.88
CA THR A 11 15.79 11.44 10.57
C THR A 11 15.63 12.95 10.69
N ILE A 12 16.64 13.71 10.30
CA ILE A 12 16.54 15.18 10.17
C ILE A 12 15.49 15.47 9.09
N LYS A 13 14.35 16.04 9.49
CA LYS A 13 13.18 16.22 8.61
C LYS A 13 13.43 17.20 7.45
N ASP A 14 14.41 18.11 7.60
CA ASP A 14 14.62 19.21 6.65
C ASP A 14 15.42 18.82 5.40
N LYS A 15 15.91 17.58 5.30
CA LYS A 15 16.75 17.15 4.16
C LYS A 15 16.06 16.09 3.31
N TYR A 16 15.42 16.53 2.23
CA TYR A 16 14.87 15.65 1.20
C TYR A 16 15.98 14.80 0.56
N ASN A 17 15.91 13.48 0.74
CA ASN A 17 16.87 12.55 0.13
C ASN A 17 16.27 11.92 -1.14
N ARG A 18 16.53 12.56 -2.29
CA ARG A 18 16.04 12.10 -3.61
C ARG A 18 16.42 10.64 -3.91
N LYS A 19 17.66 10.24 -3.64
CA LYS A 19 18.15 8.87 -3.91
C LYS A 19 17.40 7.83 -3.07
N LYS A 20 17.04 8.17 -1.83
CA LYS A 20 16.24 7.31 -0.96
C LYS A 20 14.80 7.23 -1.47
N GLN A 21 14.19 8.35 -1.83
CA GLN A 21 12.80 8.39 -2.31
C GLN A 21 12.60 7.57 -3.58
N ILE A 22 13.46 7.74 -4.58
CA ILE A 22 13.38 6.98 -5.84
C ILE A 22 13.47 5.47 -5.57
N ARG A 23 14.43 5.03 -4.74
CA ARG A 23 14.62 3.60 -4.43
C ARG A 23 13.52 3.02 -3.54
N ALA A 24 12.94 3.84 -2.65
CA ALA A 24 11.92 3.38 -1.71
C ALA A 24 10.50 3.43 -2.29
N LEU A 25 10.26 4.19 -3.37
CA LEU A 25 8.93 4.40 -3.94
C LEU A 25 8.23 3.09 -4.31
N MET A 26 8.87 2.25 -5.15
CA MET A 26 8.25 1.01 -5.60
C MET A 26 8.04 -0.01 -4.46
N PRO A 27 9.03 -0.31 -3.60
CA PRO A 27 8.80 -1.18 -2.44
C PRO A 27 7.67 -0.69 -1.53
N ASN A 28 7.63 0.61 -1.24
CA ASN A 28 6.58 1.18 -0.39
C ASN A 28 5.19 1.11 -1.05
N LEU A 29 5.13 1.31 -2.37
CA LEU A 29 3.88 1.18 -3.14
C LEU A 29 3.34 -0.25 -3.05
N ILE A 30 4.18 -1.25 -3.31
CA ILE A 30 3.78 -2.67 -3.22
C ILE A 30 3.34 -3.03 -1.79
N TYR A 31 4.09 -2.60 -0.76
CA TYR A 31 3.68 -2.83 0.62
C TYR A 31 2.37 -2.14 0.99
N SER A 32 2.09 -0.96 0.43
CA SER A 32 0.83 -0.24 0.65
C SER A 32 -0.33 -0.98 -0.01
N LEU A 33 -0.12 -1.50 -1.22
CA LEU A 33 -1.10 -2.34 -1.92
C LEU A 33 -1.40 -3.64 -1.15
N ASP A 34 -0.37 -4.34 -0.66
CA ASP A 34 -0.56 -5.57 0.13
C ASP A 34 -1.32 -5.31 1.44
N ARG A 35 -1.06 -4.19 2.12
CA ARG A 35 -1.84 -3.81 3.32
C ARG A 35 -3.28 -3.43 2.97
N SER A 36 -3.49 -2.83 1.81
CA SER A 36 -4.83 -2.45 1.34
C SER A 36 -5.64 -3.70 0.97
N SER A 37 -5.04 -4.67 0.30
CA SER A 37 -5.68 -5.96 -0.01
C SER A 37 -6.06 -6.71 1.27
N LEU A 38 -5.21 -6.70 2.29
CA LEU A 38 -5.50 -7.28 3.60
C LEU A 38 -6.68 -6.58 4.30
N SER A 39 -6.73 -5.24 4.22
CA SER A 39 -7.81 -4.46 4.80
C SER A 39 -9.15 -4.76 4.12
N LEU A 40 -9.16 -4.83 2.79
CA LEU A 40 -10.34 -5.24 2.01
C LEU A 40 -10.77 -6.67 2.32
N LEU A 41 -9.81 -7.59 2.48
CA LEU A 41 -10.08 -8.98 2.85
C LEU A 41 -10.77 -9.03 4.20
N THR A 42 -10.22 -8.33 5.18
CA THR A 42 -10.78 -8.25 6.54
C THR A 42 -12.22 -7.72 6.52
N ILE A 43 -12.47 -6.63 5.80
CA ILE A 43 -13.81 -6.03 5.68
C ILE A 43 -14.79 -7.01 5.03
N LYS A 44 -14.45 -7.59 3.88
CA LYS A 44 -15.33 -8.53 3.18
C LYS A 44 -15.54 -9.81 4.00
N PHE A 45 -14.52 -10.28 4.71
CA PHE A 45 -14.58 -11.48 5.53
C PHE A 45 -15.51 -11.29 6.74
N PHE A 46 -15.42 -10.17 7.46
CA PHE A 46 -16.33 -9.88 8.58
C PHE A 46 -17.76 -9.56 8.15
N LYS A 47 -17.96 -9.06 6.91
CA LYS A 47 -19.30 -8.96 6.32
C LYS A 47 -19.94 -10.33 6.10
N LEU A 48 -19.17 -11.33 5.69
CA LEU A 48 -19.64 -12.71 5.49
C LEU A 48 -19.80 -13.46 6.81
N TYR A 49 -18.88 -13.26 7.75
CA TYR A 49 -18.85 -13.97 9.02
C TYR A 49 -18.84 -12.97 10.19
N LYS A 50 -20.03 -12.69 10.74
CA LYS A 50 -20.25 -11.68 11.80
C LYS A 50 -19.38 -11.88 13.06
N VAL A 51 -19.01 -13.13 13.36
CA VAL A 51 -18.10 -13.49 14.46
C VAL A 51 -17.16 -14.58 13.95
N ALA A 52 -16.01 -14.19 13.40
CA ALA A 52 -15.01 -15.14 12.94
C ALA A 52 -13.64 -14.81 13.52
N GLN A 53 -12.94 -15.87 13.91
CA GLN A 53 -11.52 -15.78 14.27
C GLN A 53 -10.73 -15.52 13.00
N PHE A 54 -10.15 -14.33 12.90
CA PHE A 54 -9.33 -13.92 11.77
C PHE A 54 -8.03 -13.31 12.30
N TYR A 55 -6.91 -13.95 11.98
CA TYR A 55 -5.57 -13.53 12.40
C TYR A 55 -4.72 -13.27 11.17
N THR A 56 -3.90 -12.23 11.22
CA THR A 56 -3.03 -11.85 10.09
C THR A 56 -1.63 -11.52 10.59
N VAL A 57 -0.64 -11.94 9.81
CA VAL A 57 0.77 -11.58 9.99
C VAL A 57 1.30 -11.21 8.61
N TYR A 58 1.43 -9.91 8.36
CA TYR A 58 1.78 -9.38 7.04
C TYR A 58 0.88 -9.95 5.91
N ASN A 59 1.44 -10.77 5.03
CA ASN A 59 0.80 -11.38 3.87
C ASN A 59 0.18 -12.77 4.16
N CYS A 60 0.27 -13.24 5.40
CA CYS A 60 -0.31 -14.49 5.88
C CYS A 60 -1.57 -14.24 6.69
N PHE A 61 -2.59 -15.09 6.51
CA PHE A 61 -3.82 -15.04 7.28
C PHE A 61 -4.21 -16.44 7.77
N ARG A 62 -4.95 -16.47 8.87
CA ARG A 62 -5.45 -17.70 9.49
C ARG A 62 -6.89 -17.50 9.94
N THR A 63 -7.70 -18.51 9.69
CA THR A 63 -9.10 -18.60 10.10
C THR A 63 -9.42 -20.05 10.52
N THR A 64 -10.64 -20.29 11.03
CA THR A 64 -11.17 -21.63 11.29
C THR A 64 -11.32 -22.43 9.98
N ILE A 65 -11.18 -23.76 10.07
CA ILE A 65 -11.05 -24.66 8.91
C ILE A 65 -12.26 -24.60 7.96
N ASP A 66 -13.46 -24.45 8.50
CA ASP A 66 -14.73 -24.29 7.78
C ASP A 66 -14.77 -23.03 6.89
N LYS A 67 -13.90 -22.05 7.15
CA LYS A 67 -13.84 -20.77 6.44
C LYS A 67 -12.59 -20.62 5.56
N VAL A 68 -11.69 -21.60 5.54
CA VAL A 68 -10.43 -21.52 4.79
C VAL A 68 -10.70 -21.39 3.30
N GLU A 69 -11.63 -22.18 2.76
CA GLU A 69 -11.88 -22.20 1.32
C GLU A 69 -12.51 -20.89 0.82
N SER A 70 -13.51 -20.38 1.53
CA SER A 70 -14.08 -19.07 1.24
C SER A 70 -13.06 -17.94 1.40
N SER A 71 -12.15 -18.04 2.38
CA SER A 71 -11.05 -17.07 2.53
C SER A 71 -10.07 -17.08 1.35
N LYS A 72 -9.78 -18.24 0.74
CA LYS A 72 -8.92 -18.33 -0.46
C LYS A 72 -9.59 -17.66 -1.65
N VAL A 73 -10.86 -17.98 -1.90
CA VAL A 73 -11.65 -17.40 -3.00
C VAL A 73 -11.74 -15.88 -2.84
N LEU A 74 -12.02 -15.41 -1.63
CA LEU A 74 -12.12 -13.98 -1.33
C LEU A 74 -10.79 -13.26 -1.55
N ARG A 75 -9.67 -13.86 -1.13
CA ARG A 75 -8.34 -13.31 -1.37
C ARG A 75 -8.07 -13.20 -2.87
N ALA A 76 -8.31 -14.27 -3.64
CA ALA A 76 -8.10 -14.27 -5.08
C ALA A 76 -8.93 -13.17 -5.76
N SER A 77 -10.21 -13.05 -5.42
CA SER A 77 -11.10 -11.98 -5.91
C SER A 77 -10.55 -10.58 -5.63
N ILE A 78 -10.08 -10.30 -4.41
CA ILE A 78 -9.56 -8.98 -4.05
C ILE A 78 -8.27 -8.65 -4.82
N TYR A 79 -7.35 -9.61 -4.94
CA TYR A 79 -6.15 -9.39 -5.72
C TYR A 79 -6.50 -9.15 -7.19
N THR A 80 -7.42 -9.92 -7.75
CA THR A 80 -7.91 -9.70 -9.12
C THR A 80 -8.51 -8.31 -9.28
N GLU A 81 -9.35 -7.84 -8.34
CA GLU A 81 -9.93 -6.49 -8.39
C GLU A 81 -8.86 -5.39 -8.33
N ILE A 82 -7.86 -5.52 -7.48
CA ILE A 82 -6.78 -4.53 -7.34
C ILE A 82 -5.89 -4.48 -8.58
N TYR A 83 -5.48 -5.65 -9.09
CA TYR A 83 -4.48 -5.74 -10.16
C TYR A 83 -5.08 -5.61 -11.56
N LEU A 84 -6.38 -5.88 -11.75
CA LEU A 84 -7.06 -5.65 -13.03
C LEU A 84 -7.54 -4.21 -13.22
N ASP A 85 -7.37 -3.34 -12.22
CA ASP A 85 -7.66 -1.92 -12.37
C ASP A 85 -6.58 -1.25 -13.24
N SER A 86 -6.80 -1.30 -14.56
CA SER A 86 -5.89 -0.76 -15.57
C SER A 86 -5.59 0.74 -15.40
N LYS A 87 -6.47 1.47 -14.71
CA LYS A 87 -6.33 2.91 -14.45
C LYS A 87 -5.65 3.22 -13.11
N TYR A 88 -5.24 2.22 -12.33
CA TYR A 88 -4.62 2.43 -11.02
C TYR A 88 -3.37 3.31 -11.09
N LEU A 89 -2.43 2.96 -11.97
CA LEU A 89 -1.17 3.71 -12.08
C LEU A 89 -1.39 5.14 -12.57
N GLU A 90 -2.35 5.36 -13.47
CA GLU A 90 -2.74 6.70 -13.94
C GLU A 90 -3.31 7.55 -12.81
N ARG A 91 -4.23 6.98 -12.00
CA ARG A 91 -4.80 7.68 -10.84
C ARG A 91 -3.77 7.93 -9.75
N PHE A 92 -2.86 6.98 -9.53
CA PHE A 92 -1.75 7.13 -8.59
C PHE A 92 -0.82 8.28 -9.01
N ASP A 93 -0.44 8.33 -10.29
CA ASP A 93 0.38 9.40 -10.83
C ASP A 93 -0.29 10.76 -10.70
N LYS A 94 -1.57 10.85 -11.10
CA LYS A 94 -2.38 12.05 -10.96
C LYS A 94 -2.45 12.52 -9.49
N SER A 95 -2.70 11.60 -8.56
CA SER A 95 -2.78 11.89 -7.13
C SER A 95 -1.46 12.46 -6.57
N ILE A 96 -0.31 11.94 -7.01
CA ILE A 96 1.00 12.49 -6.64
C ILE A 96 1.15 13.91 -7.18
N LEU A 97 0.85 14.14 -8.45
CA LEU A 97 0.97 15.47 -9.06
C LEU A 97 0.06 16.49 -8.38
N ASP A 98 -1.20 16.14 -8.16
CA ASP A 98 -2.17 16.99 -7.47
C ASP A 98 -1.70 17.29 -6.03
N SER A 99 -1.13 16.30 -5.32
CA SER A 99 -0.57 16.50 -3.97
C SER A 99 0.62 17.45 -3.95
N VAL A 100 1.49 17.38 -4.96
CA VAL A 100 2.66 18.26 -5.09
C VAL A 100 2.23 19.69 -5.45
N GLU A 101 1.30 19.85 -6.39
CA GLU A 101 0.73 21.15 -6.76
C GLU A 101 0.09 21.84 -5.55
N ASN A 102 -0.72 21.10 -4.79
CA ASN A 102 -1.35 21.60 -3.57
C ASN A 102 -0.33 22.01 -2.50
N ALA A 103 0.79 21.30 -2.38
CA ALA A 103 1.83 21.63 -1.41
C ALA A 103 2.68 22.84 -1.81
N ILE A 104 2.87 23.08 -3.10
CA ILE A 104 3.72 24.17 -3.63
C ILE A 104 2.89 25.42 -3.94
N GLY A 105 1.58 25.30 -4.13
CA GLY A 105 0.69 26.39 -4.52
C GLY A 105 0.85 26.84 -5.99
N ASN A 106 1.55 26.03 -6.80
CA ASN A 106 1.81 26.31 -8.22
C ASN A 106 1.34 25.14 -9.08
N ILE A 107 0.84 25.44 -10.28
CA ILE A 107 0.43 24.44 -11.28
C ILE A 107 1.67 23.87 -11.96
N LEU A 108 1.81 22.54 -12.01
CA LEU A 108 2.92 21.88 -12.70
C LEU A 108 2.66 21.86 -14.20
N ASP A 109 3.72 22.00 -15.02
CA ASP A 109 3.61 21.78 -16.46
C ASP A 109 3.53 20.28 -16.77
N ARG A 110 2.30 19.77 -16.84
CA ARG A 110 1.99 18.36 -17.06
C ARG A 110 2.34 17.87 -18.48
N LYS A 111 2.53 18.77 -19.45
CA LYS A 111 2.75 18.44 -20.88
C LYS A 111 4.18 17.99 -21.20
N LYS A 112 5.16 18.31 -20.36
CA LYS A 112 6.56 17.93 -20.60
C LYS A 112 6.81 16.42 -20.41
N LYS A 113 5.89 15.70 -19.77
CA LYS A 113 5.99 14.28 -19.42
C LYS A 113 5.62 13.33 -20.56
N GLU A 114 4.69 13.72 -21.43
CA GLU A 114 4.23 12.91 -22.58
C GLU A 114 5.28 12.76 -23.69
N ARG A 115 6.34 13.59 -23.70
CA ARG A 115 7.42 13.52 -24.70
C ARG A 115 8.57 12.57 -24.35
N LEU A 116 8.51 11.90 -23.20
CA LEU A 116 9.58 11.04 -22.67
C LEU A 116 9.17 9.57 -22.52
N LEU A 117 7.96 9.22 -22.95
CA LEU A 117 7.46 7.85 -23.12
C LEU A 117 7.39 7.54 -24.62
#